data_AF-A0A426RVC5-F1
#
_entry.id   AF-A0A426RVC5-F1
#
_cell.length_a   1.000
_cell.length_b   1.000
_cell.length_c   1.000
_cell.angle_alpha   90.00
_cell.angle_beta   90.00
_cell.angle_gamma   90.00
#
_symmetry.space_group_name_H-M   'P 1'
#
loop_
_entity.id
_entity.type
_entity.pdbx_description
1 polymer ?
#
loop_
_entity_poly.entity_id
_entity_poly.type
_entity_poly.pdbx_seq_one_letter_code
_entity_poly.pdbx_strand_id
1 'polypeptide(L)'
;MNYNHLGRTGLKVSPITLGCMNFGELTDEQGSFRIMDTALNAGINLFDTADVYGGPQSPDMAKGYGTSEEIIGNWLAQDKSRRDKIVL
;
A
#
# COMPACT_ATOMS: atom_id res chain seq x y z
N MET A 1 -9.15 15.17 -5.30
CA MET A 1 -9.80 13.96 -4.76
C MET A 1 -10.91 14.37 -3.79
N ASN A 2 -12.05 13.68 -3.78
CA ASN A 2 -13.10 13.85 -2.76
C ASN A 2 -12.95 12.76 -1.70
N TYR A 3 -12.61 13.13 -0.46
CA TYR A 3 -12.38 12.17 0.63
C TYR A 3 -13.66 11.91 1.43
N ASN A 4 -13.85 10.66 1.87
CA ASN A 4 -14.99 10.21 2.67
C ASN A 4 -14.54 9.73 4.05
N HIS A 5 -15.46 9.75 5.01
CA HIS A 5 -15.20 9.14 6.32
C HIS A 5 -15.18 7.62 6.24
N LEU A 6 -14.20 6.98 6.88
CA LEU A 6 -14.18 5.53 7.03
C LEU A 6 -15.19 5.11 8.11
N GLY A 7 -16.38 4.72 7.68
CA GLY A 7 -17.49 4.36 8.57
C GLY A 7 -17.90 5.54 9.46
N ARG A 8 -17.90 5.31 10.78
CA ARG A 8 -18.27 6.32 11.80
C ARG A 8 -17.06 7.05 12.40
N THR A 9 -15.86 6.83 11.85
CA THR A 9 -14.62 7.40 12.38
C THR A 9 -14.33 8.79 11.81
N GLY A 10 -13.44 9.54 12.46
CA GLY A 10 -12.94 10.82 11.94
C GLY A 10 -11.96 10.66 10.76
N LEU A 11 -11.55 9.43 10.44
CA LEU A 11 -10.54 9.16 9.41
C LEU A 11 -11.11 9.42 8.01
N LYS A 12 -10.41 10.24 7.22
CA LYS A 12 -10.79 10.55 5.84
C LYS A 12 -9.94 9.76 4.85
N VAL A 13 -10.59 8.99 3.99
CA VAL A 13 -9.97 8.14 2.99
C VAL A 13 -10.46 8.46 1.59
N SER A 14 -9.62 8.22 0.59
CA SER A 14 -10.01 8.29 -0.82
C SER A 14 -11.06 7.20 -1.13
N PRO A 15 -11.98 7.43 -2.09
CA PRO A 15 -12.99 6.45 -2.47
C PRO A 15 -12.39 5.24 -3.21
N ILE A 16 -11.12 5.33 -3.60
CA ILE A 16 -10.34 4.26 -4.21
C ILE A 16 -9.18 3.94 -3.26
N THR A 17 -8.90 2.65 -3.08
CA THR A 17 -7.77 2.13 -2.30
C THR A 17 -6.74 1.55 -3.25
N LEU A 18 -5.45 1.79 -2.98
CA LEU A 18 -4.37 1.07 -3.64
C LEU A 18 -4.10 -0.24 -2.90
N GLY A 19 -4.45 -1.37 -3.51
CA GLY A 19 -4.06 -2.69 -3.01
C GLY A 19 -2.65 -3.07 -3.46
N CYS A 20 -1.83 -3.57 -2.54
CA CYS A 20 -0.40 -3.81 -2.76
C CYS A 20 -0.03 -5.30 -2.82
N MET A 21 -1.00 -6.21 -2.95
CA MET A 21 -0.80 -7.68 -3.03
C MET A 21 0.32 -8.12 -3.99
N ASN A 22 0.41 -7.46 -5.14
CA ASN A 22 1.32 -7.84 -6.23
C ASN A 22 2.73 -7.23 -6.14
N PHE A 23 2.99 -6.36 -5.16
CA PHE A 23 4.31 -5.78 -4.96
C PHE A 23 5.28 -6.84 -4.44
N GLY A 24 6.37 -7.07 -5.17
CA GLY A 24 7.34 -8.15 -4.96
C GLY A 24 7.19 -9.27 -5.98
N GLU A 25 6.02 -9.93 -6.04
CA GLU A 25 5.82 -11.13 -6.87
C GLU A 25 5.66 -10.79 -8.36
N LEU A 26 4.67 -9.96 -8.70
CA LEU A 26 4.35 -9.63 -10.10
C LEU A 26 4.85 -8.24 -10.49
N THR A 27 5.07 -7.36 -9.50
CA THR A 27 5.57 -6.00 -9.71
C THR A 27 6.85 -5.83 -8.91
N ASP A 28 7.96 -5.53 -9.59
CA ASP A 28 9.22 -5.25 -8.92
C ASP A 28 9.16 -3.99 -8.02
N GLU A 29 10.16 -3.81 -7.17
CA GLU A 29 10.19 -2.70 -6.21
C GLU A 29 10.09 -1.33 -6.90
N GLN A 30 10.84 -1.11 -7.97
CA GLN A 30 10.81 0.17 -8.68
C GLN A 30 9.46 0.43 -9.36
N GLY A 31 8.82 -0.60 -9.91
CA GLY A 31 7.46 -0.54 -10.45
C GLY A 31 6.44 -0.23 -9.37
N SER A 32 6.58 -0.86 -8.21
CA SER A 32 5.75 -0.62 -7.05
C SER A 32 5.88 0.83 -6.58
N PHE A 33 7.09 1.40 -6.55
CA PHE A 33 7.31 2.81 -6.24
C PHE A 33 6.61 3.74 -7.22
N ARG A 34 6.73 3.48 -8.53
CA ARG A 34 6.04 4.27 -9.57
C ARG A 34 4.52 4.24 -9.42
N ILE A 35 3.96 3.08 -9.07
CA ILE A 35 2.52 2.93 -8.80
C ILE A 35 2.13 3.73 -7.55
N MET A 36 2.87 3.60 -6.45
CA MET A 36 2.59 4.34 -5.21
C MET A 36 2.71 5.85 -5.40
N ASP A 37 3.73 6.33 -6.11
CA ASP A 37 3.89 7.75 -6.46
C ASP A 37 2.73 8.25 -7.32
N THR A 38 2.30 7.46 -8.31
CA THR A 38 1.16 7.80 -9.18
C THR A 38 -0.14 7.89 -8.37
N ALA A 39 -0.38 6.92 -7.48
CA ALA A 39 -1.55 6.90 -6.61
C ALA A 39 -1.58 8.11 -5.67
N LEU A 40 -0.47 8.39 -5.00
CA LEU A 40 -0.35 9.54 -4.10
C LEU A 40 -0.55 10.86 -4.85
N ASN A 41 0.06 11.02 -6.03
CA ASN A 41 -0.09 12.21 -6.86
C ASN A 41 -1.52 12.41 -7.38
N ALA A 42 -2.27 11.32 -7.59
CA ALA A 42 -3.70 11.38 -7.94
C ALA A 42 -4.60 11.71 -6.73
N GLY A 43 -4.04 11.73 -5.52
CA GLY A 43 -4.76 11.98 -4.27
C GLY A 43 -5.39 10.72 -3.65
N ILE A 44 -4.94 9.52 -4.04
CA ILE A 44 -5.26 8.30 -3.29
C ILE A 44 -4.43 8.34 -2.01
N ASN A 45 -5.09 8.18 -0.86
CA ASN A 45 -4.42 8.16 0.43
C ASN A 45 -4.58 6.83 1.18
N LEU A 46 -5.49 5.93 0.76
CA LEU A 46 -5.65 4.63 1.40
C LEU A 46 -4.85 3.56 0.66
N PHE A 47 -3.90 2.95 1.35
CA PHE A 47 -2.99 1.91 0.88
C PHE A 47 -3.24 0.65 1.70
N ASP A 48 -3.39 -0.49 1.04
CA ASP A 48 -3.70 -1.78 1.67
C ASP A 48 -2.55 -2.77 1.46
N THR A 49 -2.16 -3.47 2.52
CA THR A 49 -1.13 -4.50 2.51
C THR A 49 -1.43 -5.59 3.55
N ALA A 50 -0.68 -6.68 3.52
CA ALA A 50 -0.74 -7.76 4.50
C ALA A 50 0.62 -8.46 4.62
N ASP A 51 0.86 -9.06 5.79
CA ASP A 51 2.05 -9.87 6.10
C ASP A 51 2.23 -11.07 5.14
N VAL A 52 1.14 -11.55 4.54
CA VAL A 52 1.17 -12.63 3.54
C VAL A 52 1.57 -12.18 2.13
N TYR A 53 1.46 -10.89 1.79
CA TYR A 53 1.63 -10.40 0.42
C TYR A 53 3.09 -10.37 -0.08
N GLY A 54 3.24 -10.34 -1.41
CA GLY A 54 4.53 -10.24 -2.10
C GLY A 54 5.16 -11.58 -2.47
N GLY A 55 4.37 -12.65 -2.47
CA GLY A 55 4.74 -13.97 -2.98
C GLY A 55 3.52 -14.84 -3.25
N PRO A 56 3.71 -16.07 -3.76
CA PRO A 56 2.63 -16.95 -4.15
C PRO A 56 1.74 -17.32 -2.97
N GLN A 57 0.42 -17.17 -3.15
CA GLN A 57 -0.58 -17.38 -2.09
C GLN A 57 -1.15 -18.80 -2.12
N SER A 58 -1.34 -19.40 -0.94
CA SER A 58 -2.07 -20.67 -0.80
C SER A 58 -2.82 -20.71 0.54
N PRO A 59 -4.00 -21.37 0.63
CA PRO A 59 -4.79 -21.38 1.86
C PRO A 59 -4.07 -21.96 3.09
N ASP A 60 -3.15 -22.91 2.88
CA ASP A 60 -2.46 -23.65 3.94
C ASP A 60 -1.03 -23.11 4.21
N MET A 61 -0.76 -21.86 3.85
CA MET A 61 0.55 -21.26 4.03
C MET A 61 0.91 -21.10 5.52
N ALA A 62 2.06 -21.64 5.92
CA ALA A 62 2.52 -21.58 7.31
C ALA A 62 3.01 -20.17 7.72
N LYS A 63 3.49 -19.37 6.76
CA LYS A 63 4.00 -18.01 7.01
C LYS A 63 3.87 -17.15 5.76
N GLY A 64 3.60 -15.86 5.96
CA GLY A 64 3.65 -14.83 4.94
C GLY A 64 5.06 -14.44 4.49
N TYR A 65 5.15 -13.82 3.31
CA TYR A 65 6.40 -13.34 2.73
C TYR A 65 6.82 -11.98 3.28
N GLY A 66 5.87 -11.10 3.62
CA GLY A 66 6.10 -9.74 4.11
C GLY A 66 6.73 -8.79 3.08
N THR A 67 7.02 -9.25 1.86
CA THR A 67 7.77 -8.48 0.86
C THR A 67 7.02 -7.22 0.42
N SER A 68 5.69 -7.26 0.36
CA SER A 68 4.91 -6.05 0.04
C SER A 68 5.06 -4.98 1.12
N GLU A 69 5.05 -5.36 2.40
CA GLU A 69 5.27 -4.43 3.52
C GLU A 69 6.70 -3.85 3.51
N GLU A 70 7.71 -4.68 3.21
CA GLU A 70 9.09 -4.23 3.07
C GLU A 70 9.23 -3.19 1.95
N ILE A 71 8.61 -3.43 0.79
CA ILE A 71 8.61 -2.48 -0.34
C ILE A 71 7.92 -1.16 0.05
N ILE A 72 6.75 -1.20 0.71
CA ILE A 72 6.08 0.02 1.19
C ILE A 72 6.97 0.75 2.20
N GLY A 73 7.62 0.02 3.11
CA GLY A 73 8.57 0.55 4.08
C GLY A 73 9.75 1.27 3.42
N ASN A 74 10.34 0.67 2.39
CA ASN A 74 11.42 1.27 1.61
C ASN A 74 10.97 2.54 0.87
N TRP A 75 9.76 2.54 0.30
CA TRP A 75 9.19 3.74 -0.33
C TRP A 75 8.94 4.88 0.67
N LEU A 76 8.42 4.56 1.86
CA LEU A 76 8.24 5.54 2.94
C LEU A 76 9.57 6.04 3.51
N ALA A 77 10.62 5.21 3.49
CA ALA A 77 11.94 5.59 3.98
C ALA A 77 12.63 6.65 3.10
N GLN A 78 12.33 6.68 1.80
CA GLN A 78 12.89 7.66 0.86
C GLN A 78 12.39 9.08 1.08
N ASP A 79 11.14 9.25 1.53
CA ASP A 79 10.57 10.54 1.88
C ASP A 79 9.62 10.41 3.07
N LYS A 80 10.09 10.88 4.22
CA LYS A 80 9.34 10.85 5.49
C LYS A 80 8.04 11.64 5.43
N SER A 81 7.89 12.60 4.52
CA SER A 81 6.66 13.38 4.35
C SER A 81 5.50 12.53 3.81
N ARG A 82 5.78 11.38 3.19
CA ARG A 82 4.75 10.48 2.64
C ARG A 82 3.89 9.86 3.74
N ARG A 83 4.45 9.60 4.93
CA ARG A 83 3.74 8.89 6.00
C ARG A 83 2.49 9.64 6.48
N ASP A 84 2.57 10.96 6.59
CA ASP A 84 1.44 11.81 7.04
C ASP A 84 0.39 12.02 5.94
N LYS A 85 0.73 11.67 4.69
CA LYS A 85 -0.15 11.84 3.53
C LYS A 85 -1.00 10.59 3.23
N ILE A 86 -0.69 9.46 3.87
CA ILE A 86 -1.38 8.18 3.64
C ILE A 86 -2.00 7.60 4.91
N VAL A 87 -2.99 6.75 4.70
CA VAL A 87 -3.56 5.79 5.61
C VAL A 87 -3.06 4.41 5.16
N LEU A 88 -2.36 3.74 6.05
CA LEU A 88 -1.76 2.41 5.91
C LEU A 88 -2.08 1.63 7.18
#